data_AF-A0A973LZB2-F1
#
_entry.id   AF-A0A973LZB2-F1
#
_cell.length_a   1.000
_cell.length_b   1.000
_cell.length_c   1.000
_cell.angle_alpha   90.00
_cell.angle_beta   90.00
_cell.angle_gamma   90.00
#
_symmetry.space_group_name_H-M   'P 1'
#
loop_
_entity.id
_entity.type
_entity.pdbx_description
1 polymer ?
#
loop_
_entity_poly.entity_id
_entity_poly.type
_entity_poly.pdbx_seq_one_letter_code
_entity_poly.pdbx_strand_id
1 'polypeptide(L)'
;VPTWAKVEQEEGGPMPEHAFPFAFTFDPAMFTPAQLGRRGHWDLYVQLKGQGLKLDARVAGPRWMPPPVPAPRRRSGVWLVPARSSKGAWGLRLRHAQAVIGECRVDDGDLVFSGRIADLGDGEPVVRLRRKSDGEEMYFPVALAGQDFSARVPLAGIDERVGRESWWEVVLDQGRPIRPLVRRGERQVATVDDRRFLIDRSEDGCLLLAER
;
A
#
# COMPACT_ATOMS: atom_id res chain seq x y z
N VAL A 1 11.85 -0.50 -30.38
CA VAL A 1 12.53 0.63 -31.07
C VAL A 1 12.61 1.77 -30.06
N PRO A 2 13.72 2.52 -29.97
CA PRO A 2 13.80 3.68 -29.08
C PRO A 2 12.68 4.67 -29.39
N THR A 3 12.09 5.28 -28.37
CA THR A 3 11.03 6.27 -28.51
C THR A 3 11.36 7.52 -27.74
N TRP A 4 10.97 8.68 -28.25
CA TRP A 4 11.00 9.91 -27.48
C TRP A 4 9.82 9.92 -26.51
N ALA A 5 10.12 10.00 -25.21
CA ALA A 5 9.13 10.13 -24.15
C ALA A 5 9.26 11.50 -23.50
N LYS A 6 8.14 12.16 -23.22
CA LYS A 6 8.12 13.32 -22.33
C LYS A 6 8.13 12.82 -20.89
N VAL A 7 9.24 13.06 -20.19
CA VAL A 7 9.43 12.68 -18.79
C VAL A 7 9.30 13.93 -17.94
N GLU A 8 8.34 13.92 -17.02
CA GLU A 8 8.14 14.99 -16.05
C GLU A 8 9.34 15.07 -15.09
N GLN A 9 9.81 16.28 -14.79
CA GLN A 9 11.01 16.55 -13.96
C GLN A 9 10.60 17.05 -12.56
N GLU A 10 11.45 16.85 -11.55
CA GLU A 10 11.17 17.24 -10.15
C GLU A 10 10.96 18.75 -9.98
N GLU A 11 11.78 19.54 -10.67
CA GLU A 11 11.71 21.00 -10.69
C GLU A 11 11.73 21.49 -12.15
N GLY A 12 10.66 21.23 -12.90
CA GLY A 12 10.58 21.65 -14.29
C GLY A 12 9.38 21.09 -15.05
N GLY A 13 9.23 21.51 -16.30
CA GLY A 13 8.26 20.94 -17.22
C GLY A 13 8.74 19.61 -17.83
N PRO A 14 7.87 18.91 -18.57
CA PRO A 14 8.21 17.66 -19.22
C PRO A 14 9.37 17.82 -20.21
N MET A 15 10.43 17.03 -20.04
CA MET A 15 11.62 17.02 -20.89
C MET A 15 11.61 15.80 -21.83
N PRO A 16 12.01 15.94 -23.11
CA PRO A 16 12.13 14.80 -23.99
C PRO A 16 13.35 13.95 -23.61
N GLU A 17 13.13 12.66 -23.33
CA GLU A 17 14.17 11.67 -23.09
C GLU A 17 14.07 10.51 -24.10
N HIS A 18 15.22 9.96 -24.46
CA HIS A 18 15.29 8.72 -25.23
C HIS A 18 14.93 7.54 -24.32
N ALA A 19 13.72 7.00 -24.51
CA ALA A 19 13.24 5.84 -23.80
C ALA A 19 13.45 4.57 -24.62
N PHE A 20 13.83 3.50 -23.94
CA PHE A 20 13.85 2.15 -24.48
C PHE A 20 12.72 1.37 -23.81
N PRO A 21 11.48 1.45 -24.31
CA PRO A 21 10.37 0.76 -23.67
C PRO A 21 10.59 -0.74 -23.73
N PHE A 22 10.49 -1.39 -22.58
CA PHE A 22 10.43 -2.83 -22.46
C PHE A 22 9.29 -3.19 -21.52
N ALA A 23 8.66 -4.32 -21.77
CA ALA A 23 7.65 -4.90 -20.90
C ALA A 23 8.13 -6.29 -20.49
N PHE A 24 7.91 -6.62 -19.22
CA PHE A 24 8.11 -7.97 -18.72
C PHE A 24 6.85 -8.40 -17.99
N THR A 25 6.47 -9.65 -18.17
CA THR A 25 5.37 -10.24 -17.40
C THR A 25 5.96 -10.81 -16.12
N PHE A 26 5.41 -10.36 -15.00
CA PHE A 26 5.70 -10.97 -13.72
C PHE A 26 4.57 -11.95 -13.38
N ASP A 27 4.84 -13.26 -13.51
CA ASP A 27 3.90 -14.30 -13.12
C ASP A 27 4.27 -14.88 -11.75
N PRO A 28 3.46 -14.63 -10.70
CA PRO A 28 3.65 -15.24 -9.39
C PRO A 28 3.71 -16.77 -9.40
N ALA A 29 3.13 -17.44 -10.42
CA ALA A 29 3.15 -18.90 -10.53
C ALA A 29 4.54 -19.47 -10.80
N MET A 30 5.50 -18.65 -11.25
CA MET A 30 6.89 -19.04 -11.51
C MET A 30 7.71 -19.22 -10.22
N PHE A 31 7.22 -18.76 -9.07
CA PHE A 31 7.94 -18.86 -7.80
C PHE A 31 7.63 -20.17 -7.06
N THR A 32 8.65 -20.80 -6.52
CA THR A 32 8.50 -21.95 -5.63
C THR A 32 7.93 -21.52 -4.28
N PRO A 33 7.29 -22.43 -3.51
CA PRO A 33 6.85 -22.12 -2.15
C PRO A 33 7.97 -21.62 -1.24
N ALA A 34 9.19 -22.16 -1.38
CA ALA A 34 10.36 -21.72 -0.63
C ALA A 34 10.78 -20.28 -0.96
N GLN A 35 10.65 -19.87 -2.23
CA GLN A 35 10.86 -18.49 -2.65
C GLN A 35 9.78 -17.58 -2.07
N LEU A 36 8.51 -17.97 -2.18
CA LEU A 36 7.38 -17.18 -1.66
C LEU A 36 7.36 -17.08 -0.12
N GLY A 37 7.95 -18.05 0.58
CA GLY A 37 8.09 -18.05 2.03
C GLY A 37 9.13 -17.04 2.57
N ARG A 38 9.99 -16.48 1.72
CA ARG A 38 10.97 -15.46 2.12
C ARG A 38 10.27 -14.12 2.35
N ARG A 39 10.02 -13.78 3.61
CA ARG A 39 9.46 -12.49 4.01
C ARG A 39 10.42 -11.34 3.68
N GLY A 40 9.87 -10.18 3.33
CA GLY A 40 10.64 -8.94 3.16
C GLY A 40 10.33 -8.20 1.86
N HIS A 41 11.15 -7.18 1.59
CA HIS A 41 11.11 -6.41 0.35
C HIS A 41 12.09 -7.02 -0.65
N TRP A 42 11.62 -7.23 -1.88
CA TRP A 42 12.37 -7.76 -3.00
C TRP A 42 12.58 -6.65 -3.99
N ASP A 43 13.83 -6.26 -4.20
CA ASP A 43 14.18 -5.16 -5.06
C ASP A 43 14.10 -5.55 -6.54
N LEU A 44 13.55 -4.66 -7.36
CA LEU A 44 13.53 -4.83 -8.80
C LEU A 44 14.81 -4.22 -9.40
N TYR A 45 15.53 -5.03 -10.17
CA TYR A 45 16.71 -4.62 -10.93
C TYR A 45 16.51 -4.90 -12.42
N VAL A 46 17.08 -4.04 -13.25
CA VAL A 46 17.17 -4.21 -14.70
C VAL A 46 18.64 -4.35 -15.06
N GLN A 47 18.91 -5.33 -15.90
CA GLN A 47 20.23 -5.61 -16.42
C GLN A 47 20.22 -5.45 -17.94
N LEU A 48 21.20 -4.71 -18.47
CA LEU A 48 21.41 -4.51 -19.90
C LEU A 48 22.76 -5.11 -20.29
N LYS A 49 22.76 -6.02 -21.26
CA LYS A 49 23.96 -6.76 -21.71
C LYS A 49 24.12 -6.69 -23.23
N GLY A 50 25.34 -6.50 -23.71
CA GLY A 50 25.70 -6.61 -25.14
C GLY A 50 27.12 -6.11 -25.44
N GLN A 51 27.80 -6.64 -26.47
CA GLN A 51 29.13 -6.20 -26.96
C GLN A 51 30.14 -5.80 -25.85
N GLY A 52 30.32 -6.64 -24.83
CA GLY A 52 31.23 -6.38 -23.70
C GLY A 52 30.70 -5.44 -22.60
N LEU A 53 29.53 -4.84 -22.79
CA LEU A 53 28.82 -4.03 -21.80
C LEU A 53 27.92 -4.89 -20.91
N LYS A 54 27.98 -4.63 -19.60
CA LYS A 54 27.02 -5.11 -18.59
C LYS A 54 26.69 -3.96 -17.66
N LEU A 55 25.45 -3.49 -17.73
CA LEU A 55 24.91 -2.47 -16.84
C LEU A 55 23.82 -3.08 -15.97
N ASP A 56 23.84 -2.76 -14.69
CA ASP A 56 22.86 -3.19 -13.71
C ASP A 56 22.34 -1.94 -12.98
N ALA A 57 21.03 -1.75 -12.98
CA ALA A 57 20.41 -0.61 -12.32
C ALA A 57 19.17 -1.05 -11.53
N ARG A 58 18.98 -0.45 -10.36
CA ARG A 58 17.75 -0.63 -9.59
C ARG A 58 16.63 0.15 -10.27
N VAL A 59 15.46 -0.46 -10.38
CA VAL A 59 14.29 0.24 -10.89
C VAL A 59 13.84 1.25 -9.85
N ALA A 60 13.81 2.52 -10.23
CA ALA A 60 13.35 3.62 -9.40
C ALA A 60 12.40 4.50 -10.23
N GLY A 61 11.49 5.19 -9.54
CA GLY A 61 10.63 6.22 -10.15
C GLY A 61 10.91 7.61 -9.57
N PRO A 62 10.27 8.66 -10.10
CA PRO A 62 10.25 10.00 -9.50
C PRO A 62 9.58 9.96 -8.12
N ARG A 63 10.18 10.55 -7.08
CA ARG A 63 9.67 10.50 -5.68
C ARG A 63 8.34 11.25 -5.49
N TRP A 64 8.12 12.25 -6.32
CA TRP A 64 7.03 13.22 -6.24
C TRP A 64 5.80 12.85 -7.09
N MET A 65 5.90 11.88 -8.01
CA MET A 65 4.74 11.38 -8.76
C MET A 65 4.29 10.03 -8.18
N PRO A 66 3.02 9.90 -7.73
CA PRO A 66 2.48 8.62 -7.28
C PRO A 66 2.30 7.75 -8.51
N PRO A 67 3.02 6.64 -8.62
CA PRO A 67 2.85 5.75 -9.74
C PRO A 67 1.49 5.05 -9.66
N PRO A 68 0.91 4.60 -10.78
CA PRO A 68 -0.17 3.64 -10.75
C PRO A 68 0.37 2.34 -10.13
N VAL A 69 0.15 2.15 -8.83
CA VAL A 69 0.59 0.96 -8.10
C VAL A 69 -0.38 -0.18 -8.45
N PRO A 70 0.08 -1.25 -9.12
CA PRO A 70 -0.80 -2.35 -9.47
C PRO A 70 -1.46 -2.95 -8.21
N ALA A 71 -2.65 -3.54 -8.40
CA ALA A 71 -3.30 -4.25 -7.31
C ALA A 71 -2.44 -5.43 -6.84
N PRO A 72 -2.42 -5.75 -5.53
CA PRO A 72 -1.74 -6.93 -5.02
C PRO A 72 -2.28 -8.21 -5.69
N ARG A 73 -1.40 -9.17 -5.96
CA ARG A 73 -1.76 -10.48 -6.53
C ARG A 73 -1.55 -11.58 -5.49
N ARG A 74 -2.39 -12.62 -5.49
CA ARG A 74 -2.31 -13.74 -4.55
C ARG A 74 -1.90 -15.03 -5.27
N ARG A 75 -0.92 -15.76 -4.71
CA ARG A 75 -0.50 -17.10 -5.15
C ARG A 75 -0.09 -17.94 -3.96
N SER A 76 -0.58 -19.19 -3.88
CA SER A 76 -0.22 -20.14 -2.81
C SER A 76 -0.34 -19.54 -1.40
N GLY A 77 -1.39 -18.75 -1.15
CA GLY A 77 -1.61 -18.08 0.14
C GLY A 77 -0.75 -16.84 0.40
N VAL A 78 0.20 -16.51 -0.47
CA VAL A 78 1.07 -15.33 -0.39
C VAL A 78 0.55 -14.22 -1.28
N TRP A 79 0.55 -13.01 -0.74
CA TRP A 79 0.25 -11.77 -1.44
C TRP A 79 1.54 -11.10 -1.90
N LEU A 80 1.58 -10.76 -3.18
CA LEU A 80 2.65 -10.02 -3.81
C LEU A 80 2.18 -8.58 -3.96
N VAL A 81 2.77 -7.71 -3.16
CA VAL A 81 2.38 -6.30 -3.03
C VAL A 81 3.44 -5.45 -3.73
N PRO A 82 3.11 -4.76 -4.84
CA PRO A 82 4.02 -3.77 -5.41
C PRO A 82 4.30 -2.69 -4.38
N ALA A 83 5.59 -2.47 -4.10
CA ALA A 83 6.03 -1.58 -3.05
C ALA A 83 7.15 -0.69 -3.56
N ARG A 84 7.26 0.47 -2.92
CA ARG A 84 8.33 1.43 -3.14
C ARG A 84 9.01 1.69 -1.81
N SER A 85 10.33 1.73 -1.81
CA SER A 85 11.11 2.12 -0.62
C SER A 85 11.13 3.63 -0.44
N SER A 86 11.48 4.09 0.77
CA SER A 86 11.72 5.49 1.09
C SER A 86 12.74 6.19 0.17
N LYS A 87 13.70 5.44 -0.41
CA LYS A 87 14.67 5.98 -1.38
C LYS A 87 14.11 6.12 -2.80
N GLY A 88 12.88 5.67 -3.03
CA GLY A 88 12.18 5.76 -4.31
C GLY A 88 12.35 4.54 -5.22
N ALA A 89 13.08 3.52 -4.76
CA ALA A 89 13.30 2.28 -5.50
C ALA A 89 12.11 1.32 -5.40
N TRP A 90 11.83 0.64 -6.50
CA TRP A 90 10.72 -0.28 -6.66
C TRP A 90 11.06 -1.71 -6.29
N GLY A 91 10.02 -2.43 -5.89
CA GLY A 91 10.11 -3.83 -5.58
C GLY A 91 8.76 -4.48 -5.32
N LEU A 92 8.82 -5.66 -4.72
CA LEU A 92 7.69 -6.45 -4.29
C LEU A 92 7.84 -6.78 -2.82
N ARG A 93 6.74 -6.71 -2.08
CA ARG A 93 6.67 -7.22 -0.72
C ARG A 93 5.80 -8.46 -0.68
N LEU A 94 6.33 -9.53 -0.10
CA LEU A 94 5.63 -10.79 0.08
C LEU A 94 4.94 -10.80 1.44
N ARG A 95 3.63 -11.04 1.48
CA ARG A 95 2.82 -11.02 2.71
C ARG A 95 1.91 -12.24 2.82
N HIS A 96 1.79 -12.76 4.04
CA HIS A 96 0.65 -13.58 4.42
C HIS A 96 -0.33 -12.66 5.15
N ALA A 97 -1.41 -12.26 4.47
CA ALA A 97 -2.41 -11.38 5.05
C ALA A 97 -3.51 -12.21 5.70
N GLN A 98 -3.74 -12.00 7.00
CA GLN A 98 -4.84 -12.60 7.75
C GLN A 98 -6.16 -11.86 7.54
N ALA A 99 -6.10 -10.59 7.09
CA ALA A 99 -7.26 -9.82 6.69
C ALA A 99 -6.99 -9.06 5.39
N VAL A 100 -8.03 -8.87 4.59
CA VAL A 100 -7.97 -8.17 3.30
C VAL A 100 -9.12 -7.17 3.22
N ILE A 101 -8.81 -5.90 3.03
CA ILE A 101 -9.78 -4.84 2.72
C ILE A 101 -10.05 -4.86 1.21
N GLY A 102 -11.30 -5.13 0.84
CA GLY A 102 -11.76 -5.19 -0.54
C GLY A 102 -12.25 -3.84 -1.06
N GLU A 103 -12.87 -3.05 -0.18
CA GLU A 103 -13.47 -1.76 -0.45
C GLU A 103 -13.11 -0.77 0.65
N CYS A 104 -12.84 0.47 0.27
CA CYS A 104 -12.51 1.55 1.17
C CYS A 104 -12.90 2.87 0.51
N ARG A 105 -13.64 3.71 1.23
CA ARG A 105 -14.07 5.03 0.77
C ARG A 105 -14.32 5.96 1.94
N VAL A 106 -14.42 7.25 1.66
CA VAL A 106 -15.03 8.21 2.60
C VAL A 106 -16.51 8.34 2.27
N ASP A 107 -17.35 8.26 3.31
CA ASP A 107 -18.80 8.34 3.24
C ASP A 107 -19.31 9.23 4.38
N ASP A 108 -19.90 10.37 4.04
CA ASP A 108 -20.47 11.31 5.03
C ASP A 108 -19.51 11.67 6.18
N GLY A 109 -18.26 11.97 5.84
CA GLY A 109 -17.21 12.31 6.83
C GLY A 109 -16.57 11.12 7.53
N ASP A 110 -17.03 9.89 7.26
CA ASP A 110 -16.47 8.68 7.86
C ASP A 110 -15.61 7.90 6.87
N LEU A 111 -14.47 7.40 7.34
CA LEU A 111 -13.73 6.38 6.63
C LEU A 111 -14.46 5.04 6.80
N VAL A 112 -15.04 4.54 5.70
CA VAL A 112 -15.76 3.27 5.65
C VAL A 112 -14.94 2.26 4.84
N PHE A 113 -14.75 1.08 5.40
CA PHE A 113 -14.07 -0.01 4.71
C PHE A 113 -14.63 -1.37 5.10
N SER A 114 -14.52 -2.30 4.16
CA SER A 114 -15.02 -3.66 4.31
C SER A 114 -14.06 -4.67 3.69
N GLY A 115 -14.15 -5.91 4.15
CA GLY A 115 -13.22 -6.93 3.74
C GLY A 115 -13.50 -8.29 4.35
N ARG A 116 -12.47 -9.15 4.30
CA ARG A 116 -12.51 -10.50 4.88
C ARG A 116 -11.38 -10.73 5.86
N ILE A 117 -11.68 -11.44 6.94
CA ILE A 117 -10.72 -11.97 7.91
C ILE A 117 -10.68 -13.48 7.75
N ALA A 118 -9.48 -14.05 7.60
CA ALA A 118 -9.31 -15.48 7.35
C ALA A 118 -9.61 -16.34 8.59
N ASP A 119 -9.27 -15.82 9.77
CA ASP A 119 -9.42 -16.48 11.06
C ASP A 119 -9.76 -15.41 12.10
N LEU A 120 -10.98 -15.48 12.64
CA LEU A 120 -11.51 -14.52 13.62
C LEU A 120 -10.92 -14.74 15.02
N GLY A 121 -10.27 -15.88 15.28
CA GLY A 121 -9.90 -16.27 16.64
C GLY A 121 -11.10 -16.24 17.59
N ASP A 122 -10.81 -16.09 18.89
CA ASP A 122 -11.82 -16.11 19.96
C ASP A 122 -12.27 -14.70 20.41
N GLY A 123 -11.67 -13.64 19.84
CA GLY A 123 -11.92 -12.25 20.24
C GLY A 123 -12.77 -11.47 19.25
N GLU A 124 -13.64 -10.59 19.75
CA GLU A 124 -14.35 -9.63 18.89
C GLU A 124 -13.36 -8.62 18.29
N PRO A 125 -13.33 -8.45 16.96
CA PRO A 125 -12.41 -7.53 16.33
C PRO A 125 -12.79 -6.09 16.60
N VAL A 126 -11.78 -5.27 16.81
CA VAL A 126 -11.88 -3.82 16.82
C VAL A 126 -10.92 -3.24 15.79
N VAL A 127 -11.32 -2.13 15.16
CA VAL A 127 -10.38 -1.32 14.39
C VAL A 127 -9.55 -0.55 15.39
N ARG A 128 -8.24 -0.68 15.26
CA ARG A 128 -7.26 0.11 15.99
C ARG A 128 -6.55 1.01 15.00
N LEU A 129 -6.78 2.32 15.09
CA LEU A 129 -5.92 3.30 14.45
C LEU A 129 -4.69 3.46 15.32
N ARG A 130 -3.50 3.25 14.75
CA ARG A 130 -2.23 3.43 15.46
C ARG A 130 -1.40 4.53 14.81
N ARG A 131 -1.04 5.56 15.55
CA ARG A 131 -0.18 6.63 15.07
C ARG A 131 1.27 6.16 15.02
N LYS A 132 1.95 6.43 13.91
CA LYS A 132 3.31 5.93 13.72
C LYS A 132 4.37 6.68 14.54
N SER A 133 4.16 7.97 14.81
CA SER A 133 5.16 8.82 15.47
C SER A 133 5.45 8.44 16.92
N ASP A 134 4.41 8.13 17.68
CA ASP A 134 4.50 7.92 19.13
C ASP A 134 3.69 6.72 19.63
N GLY A 135 2.94 6.05 18.73
CA GLY A 135 2.19 4.86 19.06
C GLY A 135 0.83 5.14 19.69
N GLU A 136 0.30 6.36 19.66
CA GLU A 136 -1.06 6.66 20.11
C GLU A 136 -2.08 5.76 19.40
N GLU A 137 -3.15 5.38 20.10
CA GLU A 137 -4.13 4.41 19.62
C GLU A 137 -5.57 4.89 19.84
N MET A 138 -6.40 4.70 18.81
CA MET A 138 -7.86 4.86 18.89
C MET A 138 -8.55 3.59 18.44
N TYR A 139 -9.72 3.32 19.02
CA TYR A 139 -10.43 2.07 18.84
C TYR A 139 -11.86 2.32 18.34
N PHE A 140 -12.25 1.57 17.30
CA PHE A 140 -13.55 1.68 16.66
C PHE A 140 -14.18 0.30 16.48
N PRO A 141 -15.52 0.19 16.54
CA PRO A 141 -16.20 -1.08 16.40
C PRO A 141 -16.05 -1.68 14.99
N VAL A 142 -16.09 -3.00 14.92
CA VAL A 142 -16.18 -3.77 13.66
C VAL A 142 -17.47 -4.57 13.68
N ALA A 143 -18.27 -4.44 12.63
CA ALA A 143 -19.40 -5.32 12.40
C ALA A 143 -18.95 -6.55 11.60
N LEU A 144 -19.32 -7.74 12.10
CA LEU A 144 -19.00 -9.02 11.47
C LEU A 144 -20.25 -9.71 10.92
N ALA A 145 -20.07 -10.35 9.76
CA ALA A 145 -21.04 -11.28 9.17
C ALA A 145 -20.26 -12.52 8.70
N GLY A 146 -20.07 -13.48 9.61
CA GLY A 146 -19.12 -14.56 9.40
C GLY A 146 -17.71 -14.01 9.25
N GLN A 147 -17.01 -14.36 8.16
CA GLN A 147 -15.65 -13.88 7.87
C GLN A 147 -15.61 -12.49 7.21
N ASP A 148 -16.76 -11.97 6.80
CA ASP A 148 -16.86 -10.63 6.24
C ASP A 148 -16.92 -9.61 7.38
N PHE A 149 -16.16 -8.51 7.25
CA PHE A 149 -16.13 -7.43 8.22
C PHE A 149 -16.43 -6.09 7.55
N SER A 150 -16.99 -5.18 8.32
CA SER A 150 -17.17 -3.78 7.95
C SER A 150 -16.87 -2.88 9.15
N ALA A 151 -16.28 -1.72 8.89
CA ALA A 151 -15.95 -0.76 9.91
C ALA A 151 -16.19 0.67 9.42
N ARG A 152 -16.44 1.55 10.39
CA ARG A 152 -16.70 2.97 10.20
C ARG A 152 -15.88 3.75 11.21
N VAL A 153 -15.09 4.68 10.72
CA VAL A 153 -14.17 5.50 11.51
C VAL A 153 -14.52 6.98 11.27
N PRO A 154 -15.11 7.66 12.26
CA PRO A 154 -15.37 9.09 12.15
C PRO A 154 -14.10 9.91 12.07
N LEU A 155 -13.88 10.58 10.94
CA LEU A 155 -12.67 11.39 10.73
C LEU A 155 -12.66 12.64 11.61
N ALA A 156 -13.85 13.19 11.90
CA ALA A 156 -14.02 14.29 12.84
C ALA A 156 -13.58 13.92 14.27
N GLY A 157 -13.75 12.65 14.66
CA GLY A 157 -13.40 12.12 15.99
C GLY A 157 -11.93 11.73 16.15
N ILE A 158 -11.07 12.03 15.18
CA ILE A 158 -9.61 11.83 15.29
C ILE A 158 -9.05 13.06 15.99
N ASP A 159 -9.00 13.02 17.32
CA ASP A 159 -8.72 14.19 18.17
C ASP A 159 -7.38 14.88 17.84
N GLU A 160 -6.37 14.12 17.43
CA GLU A 160 -5.03 14.64 17.20
C GLU A 160 -4.66 14.79 15.72
N ARG A 161 -4.06 15.96 15.40
CA ARG A 161 -3.58 16.24 14.05
C ARG A 161 -2.31 15.47 13.75
N VAL A 162 -2.40 14.56 12.80
CA VAL A 162 -1.22 13.92 12.20
C VAL A 162 -0.65 14.88 11.15
N GLY A 163 0.28 15.73 11.58
CA GLY A 163 0.99 16.64 10.68
C GLY A 163 1.69 15.91 9.52
N ARG A 164 2.36 16.66 8.63
CA ARG A 164 2.89 16.16 7.34
C ARG A 164 3.81 14.93 7.41
N GLU A 165 4.38 14.61 8.56
CA GLU A 165 5.35 13.53 8.77
C GLU A 165 4.79 12.29 9.50
N SER A 166 3.58 12.38 10.05
CA SER A 166 2.96 11.27 10.80
C SER A 166 1.65 10.84 10.15
N TRP A 167 1.25 9.60 10.39
CA TRP A 167 0.03 9.01 9.85
C TRP A 167 -0.50 7.91 10.77
N TRP A 168 -1.78 7.60 10.61
CA TRP A 168 -2.45 6.49 11.26
C TRP A 168 -2.41 5.25 10.36
N GLU A 169 -1.99 4.12 10.93
CA GLU A 169 -2.14 2.79 10.32
C GLU A 169 -3.42 2.14 10.87
N VAL A 170 -4.23 1.56 9.96
CA VAL A 170 -5.39 0.75 10.36
C VAL A 170 -4.94 -0.67 10.68
N VAL A 171 -5.26 -1.11 11.90
CA VAL A 171 -5.03 -2.48 12.39
C VAL A 171 -6.38 -3.07 12.81
N LEU A 172 -6.57 -4.37 12.61
CA LEU A 172 -7.65 -5.12 13.25
C LEU A 172 -7.06 -5.79 14.48
N ASP A 173 -7.62 -5.55 15.67
CA ASP A 173 -7.14 -6.14 16.91
C ASP A 173 -8.16 -7.15 17.46
N GLN A 174 -7.67 -8.34 17.77
CA GLN A 174 -8.43 -9.47 18.34
C GLN A 174 -7.58 -10.17 19.42
N GLY A 175 -6.92 -9.39 20.28
CA GLY A 175 -5.89 -9.88 21.20
C GLY A 175 -4.53 -10.12 20.52
N ARG A 176 -4.50 -10.12 19.17
CA ARG A 176 -3.29 -9.99 18.36
C ARG A 176 -3.52 -8.96 17.26
N PRO A 177 -2.51 -8.12 16.94
CA PRO A 177 -2.62 -7.15 15.87
C PRO A 177 -2.58 -7.83 14.50
N ILE A 178 -3.62 -7.60 13.71
CA ILE A 178 -3.73 -8.04 12.32
C ILE A 178 -3.65 -6.81 11.43
N ARG A 179 -2.63 -6.73 10.58
CA ARG A 179 -2.50 -5.65 9.59
C ARG A 179 -3.23 -6.02 8.30
N PRO A 180 -4.41 -5.46 8.00
CA PRO A 180 -5.15 -5.81 6.79
C PRO A 180 -4.38 -5.40 5.53
N LEU A 181 -4.49 -6.19 4.47
CA LEU A 181 -3.99 -5.84 3.14
C LEU A 181 -5.09 -5.17 2.32
N VAL A 182 -4.82 -4.01 1.74
CA VAL A 182 -5.77 -3.30 0.87
C VAL A 182 -5.63 -3.80 -0.57
N ARG A 183 -6.70 -4.40 -1.11
CA ARG A 183 -6.71 -4.99 -2.46
C ARG A 183 -6.84 -3.95 -3.57
N ARG A 184 -7.67 -2.93 -3.38
CA ARG A 184 -7.89 -1.83 -4.32
C ARG A 184 -7.51 -0.54 -3.62
N GLY A 185 -6.54 0.19 -4.16
CA GLY A 185 -6.11 1.46 -3.62
C GLY A 185 -6.19 2.51 -4.70
N GLU A 186 -7.36 3.13 -4.82
CA GLU A 186 -7.44 4.48 -5.36
C GLU A 186 -7.11 5.43 -4.22
N ARG A 187 -6.12 6.29 -4.44
CA ARG A 187 -5.80 7.36 -3.50
C ARG A 187 -7.02 8.27 -3.39
N GLN A 188 -7.53 8.43 -2.18
CA GLN A 188 -8.68 9.29 -1.92
C GLN A 188 -8.27 10.47 -1.06
N VAL A 189 -8.91 11.61 -1.33
CA VAL A 189 -8.76 12.83 -0.55
C VAL A 189 -10.14 13.27 -0.13
N ALA A 190 -10.33 13.53 1.15
CA ALA A 190 -11.57 14.06 1.70
C ALA A 190 -11.27 15.24 2.62
N THR A 191 -12.20 16.18 2.68
CA THR A 191 -12.16 17.27 3.65
C THR A 191 -13.32 17.09 4.62
N VAL A 192 -13.02 17.03 5.91
CA VAL A 192 -13.99 16.87 7.01
C VAL A 192 -13.60 17.86 8.09
N ASP A 193 -14.54 18.71 8.52
CA ASP A 193 -14.32 19.76 9.53
C ASP A 193 -13.06 20.60 9.29
N ASP A 194 -12.92 21.12 8.06
CA ASP A 194 -11.76 21.90 7.58
C ASP A 194 -10.40 21.18 7.61
N ARG A 195 -10.40 19.87 7.90
CA ARG A 195 -9.21 19.01 7.90
C ARG A 195 -9.19 18.17 6.64
N ARG A 196 -8.03 18.12 5.98
CA ARG A 196 -7.85 17.38 4.73
C ARG A 196 -7.20 16.03 5.03
N PHE A 197 -7.91 14.96 4.74
CA PHE A 197 -7.45 13.59 4.91
C PHE A 197 -7.03 12.97 3.58
N LEU A 198 -5.91 12.27 3.60
CA LEU A 198 -5.39 11.43 2.52
C LEU A 198 -5.51 9.97 2.96
N ILE A 199 -6.29 9.20 2.19
CA ILE A 199 -6.47 7.77 2.37
C ILE A 199 -5.66 7.06 1.29
N ASP A 200 -4.69 6.26 1.70
CA ASP A 200 -3.76 5.59 0.79
C ASP A 200 -3.29 4.24 1.34
N ARG A 201 -2.38 3.59 0.62
CA ARG A 201 -1.72 2.35 1.05
C ARG A 201 -0.29 2.62 1.51
N SER A 202 0.12 1.91 2.56
CA SER A 202 1.52 1.89 2.99
C SER A 202 2.39 1.10 2.01
N GLU A 203 3.71 1.18 2.17
CA GLU A 203 4.67 0.30 1.48
C GLU A 203 4.45 -1.20 1.79
N ASP A 204 3.74 -1.51 2.88
CA ASP A 204 3.31 -2.87 3.25
C ASP A 204 1.93 -3.23 2.70
N GLY A 205 1.28 -2.32 1.97
CA GLY A 205 -0.08 -2.46 1.46
C GLY A 205 -1.16 -2.38 2.54
N CYS A 206 -0.85 -1.85 3.73
CA CYS A 206 -1.83 -1.57 4.78
C CYS A 206 -2.60 -0.29 4.46
N LEU A 207 -3.80 -0.13 5.00
CA LEU A 207 -4.56 1.11 4.89
C LEU A 207 -3.91 2.18 5.78
N LEU A 208 -3.61 3.33 5.18
CA LEU A 208 -3.08 4.50 5.86
C LEU A 208 -4.07 5.66 5.76
N LEU A 209 -4.11 6.44 6.84
CA LEU A 209 -4.81 7.70 6.93
C LEU A 209 -3.82 8.78 7.37
N ALA A 210 -3.61 9.80 6.54
CA ALA A 210 -2.76 10.94 6.85
C ALA A 210 -3.60 12.24 6.79
N GLU A 211 -3.24 13.23 7.59
CA GLU A 211 -3.81 14.58 7.50
C GLU A 211 -2.83 15.51 6.77
N ARG A 212 -3.34 16.46 5.99
CA ARG A 212 -2.58 17.29 5.04
C ARG A 212 -2.86 18.77 5.16
#